data_AF-A0A2E6NEV2-F1
#
_entry.id   AF-A0A2E6NEV2-F1
#
_cell.length_a   1.000
_cell.length_b   1.000
_cell.length_c   1.000
_cell.angle_alpha   90.00
_cell.angle_beta   90.00
_cell.angle_gamma   90.00
#
_symmetry.space_group_name_H-M   'P 1'
#
loop_
_entity.id
_entity.type
_entity.pdbx_description
1 polymer ?
#
loop_
_entity_poly.entity_id
_entity_poly.type
_entity_poly.pdbx_seq_one_letter_code
_entity_poly.pdbx_strand_id
1 'polypeptide(L)'
;MTMSEQQNVNNILVDISNPLDIKNKVFNTDLLQDSIINKKVSDFYNIITKSIIGLTKTSINKESFLLLGDDHISESSILRAKSNHISTGINQNNRKPTNIDYEYQTIKLDVSKIIDKSYKPLYDLKLVCDQIRQNGAKLILELVIKPSEKDLGNFGENNDVDKIMLVNIVENLHNFSINPDIWIIGDNTDSDFISTASAMIHLDDRKNSILIRNSSAYNKNLNKPKIYGNSYGINGVVISDYNYELVLKDYINEKISEKDFSNSISMDILNTYNNLENSNKIYELL
;
A
#
# COMPACT_ATOMS: atom_id res chain seq x y z
N MET A 1 25.97 12.17 18.04
CA MET A 1 25.21 10.92 18.28
C MET A 1 24.66 10.51 16.94
N THR A 2 25.13 9.40 16.40
CA THR A 2 24.84 8.95 15.04
C THR A 2 23.41 8.44 14.95
N MET A 3 22.63 9.05 14.05
CA MET A 3 21.30 8.62 13.59
C MET A 3 21.40 7.33 12.73
N SER A 4 22.09 6.29 13.23
CA SER A 4 22.46 5.12 12.41
C SER A 4 21.77 3.82 12.81
N GLU A 5 20.75 3.84 13.65
CA GLU A 5 19.97 2.65 13.94
C GLU A 5 18.49 3.03 14.02
N GLN A 6 17.74 2.73 12.96
CA GLN A 6 16.28 2.46 12.88
C GLN A 6 15.60 3.13 11.68
N GLN A 7 16.02 2.76 10.47
CA GLN A 7 15.10 2.82 9.34
C GLN A 7 14.42 1.46 9.26
N ASN A 8 13.10 1.45 9.42
CA ASN A 8 12.29 0.27 9.17
C ASN A 8 12.50 -0.20 7.72
N VAL A 9 12.50 -1.52 7.57
CA VAL A 9 13.21 -2.22 6.50
C VAL A 9 12.42 -2.29 5.18
N ASN A 10 11.14 -1.91 5.15
CA ASN A 10 10.24 -2.10 3.99
C ASN A 10 9.79 -0.77 3.37
N ASN A 11 10.55 -0.24 2.41
CA ASN A 11 10.25 1.04 1.76
C ASN A 11 9.29 0.89 0.56
N ILE A 12 9.04 -0.33 0.08
CA ILE A 12 8.15 -0.62 -1.04
C ILE A 12 7.16 -1.71 -0.65
N LEU A 13 5.88 -1.36 -0.61
CA LEU A 13 4.79 -2.32 -0.50
C LEU A 13 4.15 -2.48 -1.89
N VAL A 14 4.11 -3.71 -2.40
CA VAL A 14 3.39 -4.02 -3.66
C VAL A 14 2.04 -4.66 -3.30
N ASP A 15 0.95 -4.00 -3.67
CA ASP A 15 -0.42 -4.40 -3.34
C ASP A 15 -1.09 -5.09 -4.54
N ILE A 16 -1.24 -6.41 -4.43
CA ILE A 16 -1.94 -7.29 -5.36
C ILE A 16 -3.19 -7.91 -4.70
N SER A 17 -3.72 -7.28 -3.64
CA SER A 17 -4.80 -7.84 -2.80
C SER A 17 -6.22 -7.52 -3.27
N ASN A 18 -6.39 -6.81 -4.39
CA ASN A 18 -7.70 -6.44 -4.93
C ASN A 18 -7.95 -6.98 -6.36
N PRO A 19 -8.10 -8.30 -6.52
CA PRO A 19 -8.31 -8.89 -7.84
C PRO A 19 -9.62 -8.43 -8.51
N LEU A 20 -10.63 -8.00 -7.75
CA LEU A 20 -11.91 -7.57 -8.31
C LEU A 20 -11.76 -6.33 -9.22
N ASP A 21 -10.93 -5.37 -8.82
CA ASP A 21 -10.70 -4.16 -9.62
C ASP A 21 -10.05 -4.50 -10.97
N ILE A 22 -9.01 -5.34 -10.97
CA ILE A 22 -8.34 -5.78 -12.19
C ILE A 22 -9.27 -6.60 -13.08
N LYS A 23 -10.07 -7.51 -12.51
CA LYS A 23 -11.07 -8.27 -13.27
C LYS A 23 -12.02 -7.35 -14.02
N ASN A 24 -12.62 -6.40 -13.31
CA ASN A 24 -13.64 -5.52 -13.85
C ASN A 24 -13.09 -4.51 -14.87
N LYS A 25 -11.84 -4.06 -14.72
CA LYS A 25 -11.26 -3.03 -15.60
C LYS A 25 -10.52 -3.59 -16.81
N VAL A 26 -9.97 -4.81 -16.70
CA VAL A 26 -9.08 -5.38 -17.73
C VAL A 26 -9.70 -6.61 -18.40
N PHE A 27 -10.31 -7.50 -17.61
CA PHE A 27 -10.77 -8.80 -18.09
C PHE A 27 -12.30 -8.87 -18.24
N ASN A 28 -13.01 -7.74 -18.12
CA ASN A 28 -14.46 -7.66 -18.25
C ASN A 28 -14.88 -7.87 -19.71
N THR A 29 -15.02 -9.14 -20.08
CA THR A 29 -15.58 -9.57 -21.35
C THR A 29 -16.70 -10.56 -21.02
N ASP A 30 -17.91 -10.28 -21.50
CA ASP A 30 -19.17 -11.01 -21.22
C ASP A 30 -19.16 -12.51 -21.59
N LEU A 31 -18.02 -13.06 -22.03
CA LEU A 31 -17.87 -14.39 -22.64
C LEU A 31 -16.82 -15.27 -21.95
N LEU A 32 -16.09 -14.79 -20.93
CA LEU A 32 -15.08 -15.59 -20.23
C LEU A 32 -15.62 -16.17 -18.92
N GLN A 33 -15.37 -17.46 -18.70
CA GLN A 33 -15.64 -18.11 -17.42
C GLN A 33 -14.76 -17.52 -16.31
N ASP A 34 -15.32 -17.34 -15.12
CA ASP A 34 -14.62 -16.78 -13.95
C ASP A 34 -13.31 -17.51 -13.61
N SER A 35 -13.25 -18.83 -13.80
CA SER A 35 -12.04 -19.63 -13.58
C SER A 35 -10.89 -19.22 -14.49
N ILE A 36 -11.19 -18.90 -15.76
CA ILE A 36 -10.20 -18.44 -16.74
C ILE A 36 -9.71 -17.05 -16.36
N ILE A 37 -10.62 -16.15 -15.98
CA ILE A 37 -10.28 -14.80 -15.52
C ILE A 37 -9.39 -14.89 -14.27
N ASN A 38 -9.76 -15.69 -13.27
CA ASN A 38 -8.96 -15.90 -12.05
C ASN A 38 -7.54 -16.36 -12.38
N LYS A 39 -7.40 -17.31 -13.33
CA LYS A 39 -6.10 -17.78 -13.77
C LYS A 39 -5.28 -16.65 -14.41
N LYS A 40 -5.88 -15.87 -15.31
CA LYS A 40 -5.19 -14.73 -15.96
C LYS A 40 -4.72 -13.68 -14.96
N VAL A 41 -5.54 -13.37 -13.95
CA VAL A 41 -5.14 -12.44 -12.86
C VAL A 41 -4.00 -13.04 -12.03
N SER A 42 -4.08 -14.33 -11.71
CA SER A 42 -3.00 -15.02 -10.97
C SER A 42 -1.68 -15.05 -11.76
N ASP A 43 -1.74 -15.27 -13.08
CA ASP A 43 -0.57 -15.22 -13.96
C ASP A 43 0.04 -13.81 -13.99
N PHE A 44 -0.79 -12.76 -14.06
CA PHE A 44 -0.35 -11.36 -13.95
C PHE A 44 0.35 -11.07 -12.61
N TYR A 45 -0.22 -11.49 -11.49
CA TYR A 45 0.42 -11.34 -10.16
C TYR A 45 1.75 -12.10 -10.06
N ASN A 46 1.85 -13.27 -10.69
CA ASN A 46 3.12 -14.00 -10.78
C ASN A 46 4.16 -13.23 -11.60
N ILE A 47 3.78 -12.52 -12.66
CA ILE A 47 4.69 -11.66 -13.42
C ILE A 47 5.19 -10.52 -12.52
N ILE A 48 4.31 -9.79 -11.83
CA ILE A 48 4.70 -8.75 -10.86
C ILE A 48 5.71 -9.31 -9.85
N THR A 49 5.41 -10.47 -9.26
CA THR A 49 6.27 -11.10 -8.25
C THR A 49 7.63 -11.50 -8.82
N LYS A 50 7.68 -12.02 -10.05
CA LYS A 50 8.94 -12.33 -10.73
C LYS A 50 9.75 -11.05 -11.02
N SER A 51 9.10 -9.95 -11.39
CA SER A 51 9.75 -8.65 -11.58
C SER A 51 10.39 -8.14 -10.28
N ILE A 52 9.67 -8.23 -9.14
CA ILE A 52 10.23 -7.93 -7.82
C ILE A 52 11.46 -8.80 -7.54
N ILE A 53 11.34 -10.12 -7.67
CA ILE A 53 12.46 -11.04 -7.43
C ILE A 53 13.65 -10.73 -8.35
N GLY A 54 13.40 -10.35 -9.61
CA GLY A 54 14.42 -9.87 -10.53
C GLY A 54 15.18 -8.67 -9.95
N LEU A 55 14.46 -7.64 -9.50
CA LEU A 55 15.03 -6.45 -8.88
C LEU A 55 15.82 -6.77 -7.60
N THR A 56 15.36 -7.74 -6.79
CA THR A 56 16.10 -8.15 -5.58
C THR A 56 17.47 -8.74 -5.85
N LYS A 57 17.68 -9.26 -7.07
CA LYS A 57 18.94 -9.88 -7.49
C LYS A 57 19.90 -8.88 -8.14
N THR A 58 19.42 -7.70 -8.52
CA THR A 58 20.20 -6.76 -9.34
C THR A 58 20.39 -5.39 -8.69
N SER A 59 19.37 -4.84 -8.02
CA SER A 59 19.31 -3.40 -7.80
C SER A 59 18.77 -2.97 -6.43
N ILE A 60 17.83 -3.71 -5.85
CA ILE A 60 17.13 -3.32 -4.61
C ILE A 60 17.28 -4.46 -3.61
N ASN A 61 17.39 -4.17 -2.32
CA ASN A 61 17.44 -5.24 -1.32
C ASN A 61 16.06 -5.92 -1.19
N LYS A 62 16.01 -7.25 -1.06
CA LYS A 62 14.77 -8.01 -0.79
C LYS A 62 14.04 -7.52 0.46
N GLU A 63 14.82 -7.08 1.44
CA GLU A 63 14.35 -6.49 2.67
C GLU A 63 13.48 -5.25 2.43
N SER A 64 13.74 -4.48 1.37
CA SER A 64 12.94 -3.29 1.00
C SER A 64 11.51 -3.60 0.55
N PHE A 65 11.18 -4.87 0.30
CA PHE A 65 9.90 -5.27 -0.28
C PHE A 65 8.97 -5.95 0.73
N LEU A 66 7.69 -5.60 0.59
CA LEU A 66 6.55 -6.29 1.18
C LEU A 66 5.50 -6.55 0.10
N LEU A 67 5.08 -7.81 -0.08
CA LEU A 67 4.01 -8.18 -1.02
C LEU A 67 2.69 -8.42 -0.27
N LEU A 68 1.69 -7.60 -0.55
CA LEU A 68 0.35 -7.71 0.05
C LEU A 68 -0.59 -8.43 -0.93
N GLY A 69 -1.17 -9.55 -0.49
CA GLY A 69 -2.05 -10.38 -1.33
C GLY A 69 -3.44 -10.63 -0.77
N ASP A 70 -4.23 -11.35 -1.55
CA ASP A 70 -5.48 -12.01 -1.18
C ASP A 70 -5.29 -13.54 -0.99
N ASP A 71 -6.21 -14.18 -0.28
CA ASP A 71 -6.13 -15.60 0.08
C ASP A 71 -6.30 -16.62 -1.06
N HIS A 72 -6.63 -16.19 -2.29
CA HIS A 72 -6.99 -17.13 -3.35
C HIS A 72 -6.26 -16.89 -4.66
N ILE A 73 -6.38 -15.70 -5.23
CA ILE A 73 -5.85 -15.44 -6.58
C ILE A 73 -4.34 -15.17 -6.49
N SER A 74 -3.91 -14.50 -5.42
CA SER A 74 -2.50 -14.19 -5.19
C SER A 74 -1.69 -15.28 -4.47
N GLU A 75 -2.30 -16.37 -4.01
CA GLU A 75 -1.63 -17.41 -3.19
C GLU A 75 -0.30 -17.88 -3.80
N SER A 76 -0.28 -18.20 -5.09
CA SER A 76 0.93 -18.65 -5.78
C SER A 76 2.04 -17.58 -5.81
N SER A 77 1.67 -16.30 -5.87
CA SER A 77 2.57 -15.16 -5.82
C SER A 77 3.14 -14.97 -4.41
N ILE A 78 2.30 -15.10 -3.38
CA ILE A 78 2.70 -15.06 -1.97
C ILE A 78 3.69 -16.17 -1.63
N LEU A 79 3.41 -17.42 -2.01
CA LEU A 79 4.30 -18.55 -1.77
C LEU A 79 5.66 -18.36 -2.47
N ARG A 80 5.65 -17.79 -3.68
CA ARG A 80 6.86 -17.47 -4.44
C ARG A 80 7.68 -16.36 -3.75
N ALA A 81 7.02 -15.31 -3.24
CA ALA A 81 7.69 -14.24 -2.49
C ALA A 81 8.34 -14.77 -1.21
N LYS A 82 7.62 -15.56 -0.40
CA LYS A 82 8.17 -16.21 0.80
C LYS A 82 9.37 -17.10 0.49
N SER A 83 9.31 -17.88 -0.60
CA SER A 83 10.42 -18.73 -1.05
C SER A 83 11.67 -17.95 -1.44
N ASN A 84 11.55 -16.64 -1.68
CA ASN A 84 12.66 -15.73 -1.98
C ASN A 84 12.94 -14.77 -0.80
N HIS A 85 12.40 -15.05 0.39
CA HIS A 85 12.58 -14.25 1.61
C HIS A 85 12.13 -12.79 1.46
N ILE A 86 11.09 -12.55 0.65
CA ILE A 86 10.40 -11.26 0.57
C ILE A 86 9.26 -11.29 1.58
N SER A 87 9.09 -10.21 2.34
CA SER A 87 8.02 -10.11 3.34
C SER A 87 6.65 -10.20 2.67
N THR A 88 5.67 -10.84 3.31
CA THR A 88 4.30 -10.97 2.81
C THR A 88 3.27 -10.53 3.83
N GLY A 89 2.16 -9.99 3.31
CA GLY A 89 1.02 -9.62 4.12
C GLY A 89 -0.30 -10.02 3.48
N ILE A 90 -1.35 -9.94 4.29
CA ILE A 90 -2.73 -10.17 3.85
C ILE A 90 -3.67 -9.07 4.33
N ASN A 91 -4.64 -8.74 3.49
CA ASN A 91 -5.75 -7.88 3.89
C ASN A 91 -6.75 -8.63 4.77
N GLN A 92 -6.87 -8.23 6.04
CA GLN A 92 -7.75 -8.85 7.04
C GLN A 92 -9.22 -8.82 6.61
N ASN A 93 -9.64 -7.80 5.84
CA ASN A 93 -11.02 -7.68 5.37
C ASN A 93 -11.41 -8.80 4.39
N ASN A 94 -10.43 -9.43 3.75
CA ASN A 94 -10.63 -10.50 2.77
C ASN A 94 -10.21 -11.88 3.30
N ARG A 95 -9.88 -11.98 4.59
CA ARG A 95 -9.26 -13.19 5.14
C ARG A 95 -10.25 -14.35 5.21
N LYS A 96 -9.86 -15.45 4.58
CA LYS A 96 -10.43 -16.78 4.73
C LYS A 96 -9.44 -17.68 5.47
N PRO A 97 -9.88 -18.84 5.97
CA PRO A 97 -8.97 -19.83 6.54
C PRO A 97 -7.91 -20.21 5.49
N THR A 98 -6.65 -19.99 5.84
CA THR A 98 -5.48 -20.21 4.99
C THR A 98 -4.38 -20.85 5.83
N ASN A 99 -3.59 -21.72 5.22
CA ASN A 99 -2.42 -22.34 5.85
C ASN A 99 -1.15 -21.49 5.66
N ILE A 100 -1.26 -20.35 4.97
CA ILE A 100 -0.15 -19.44 4.76
C ILE A 100 0.03 -18.61 6.02
N ASP A 101 1.23 -18.67 6.59
CA ASP A 101 1.65 -17.78 7.65
C ASP A 101 2.07 -16.44 7.03
N TYR A 102 1.41 -15.35 7.39
CA TYR A 102 1.68 -14.00 6.87
C TYR A 102 2.38 -13.17 7.94
N GLU A 103 3.48 -12.49 7.58
CA GLU A 103 4.20 -11.65 8.55
C GLU A 103 3.42 -10.37 8.89
N TYR A 104 2.60 -9.89 7.95
CA TYR A 104 1.80 -8.68 8.11
C TYR A 104 0.31 -8.94 7.90
N GLN A 105 -0.53 -8.24 8.67
CA GLN A 105 -1.98 -8.17 8.45
C GLN A 105 -2.40 -6.71 8.31
N THR A 106 -3.12 -6.43 7.23
CA THR A 106 -3.57 -5.09 6.87
C THR A 106 -5.04 -4.89 7.22
N ILE A 107 -5.36 -3.79 7.89
CA ILE A 107 -6.73 -3.31 8.08
C ILE A 107 -6.90 -2.05 7.22
N LYS A 108 -7.88 -2.07 6.31
CA LYS A 108 -8.29 -0.86 5.59
C LYS A 108 -9.40 -0.16 6.36
N LEU A 109 -9.09 1.03 6.85
CA LEU A 109 -9.94 1.82 7.73
C LEU A 109 -10.61 2.94 6.95
N ASP A 110 -11.92 2.83 6.78
CA ASP A 110 -12.74 3.93 6.27
C ASP A 110 -12.97 4.95 7.39
N VAL A 111 -12.26 6.08 7.29
CA VAL A 111 -12.21 7.08 8.36
C VAL A 111 -13.59 7.72 8.60
N SER A 112 -14.41 7.86 7.55
CA SER A 112 -15.77 8.41 7.65
C SER A 112 -16.66 7.63 8.62
N LYS A 113 -16.40 6.33 8.80
CA LYS A 113 -17.19 5.44 9.66
C LYS A 113 -16.84 5.54 11.15
N ILE A 114 -15.78 6.28 11.49
CA ILE A 114 -15.20 6.31 12.84
C ILE A 114 -15.16 7.73 13.42
N ILE A 115 -15.39 8.76 12.61
CA ILE A 115 -15.38 10.16 13.05
C ILE A 115 -16.48 10.46 14.06
N ASP A 116 -17.58 9.71 14.06
CA ASP A 116 -18.53 9.76 15.17
C ASP A 116 -17.88 9.17 16.42
N LYS A 117 -17.72 10.01 17.46
CA LYS A 117 -17.13 9.75 18.81
C LYS A 117 -17.72 8.55 19.58
N SER A 118 -18.48 7.69 18.91
CA SER A 118 -18.83 6.38 19.41
C SER A 118 -17.56 5.61 19.78
N TYR A 119 -17.42 5.27 21.06
CA TYR A 119 -16.28 4.52 21.58
C TYR A 119 -16.23 3.08 21.01
N LYS A 120 -17.37 2.56 20.55
CA LYS A 120 -17.51 1.15 20.17
C LYS A 120 -16.71 0.76 18.91
N PRO A 121 -16.80 1.47 17.76
CA PRO A 121 -16.00 1.12 16.58
C PRO A 121 -14.48 1.14 16.83
N LEU A 122 -13.99 2.12 17.60
CA LEU A 122 -12.57 2.21 17.97
C LEU A 122 -12.15 1.08 18.92
N TYR A 123 -13.02 0.71 19.86
CA TYR A 123 -12.79 -0.42 20.75
C TYR A 123 -12.77 -1.75 19.99
N ASP A 124 -13.73 -1.97 19.09
CA ASP A 124 -13.80 -3.18 18.25
C ASP A 124 -12.55 -3.28 17.35
N LEU A 125 -12.10 -2.15 16.77
CA LEU A 125 -10.84 -2.09 16.03
C LEU A 125 -9.63 -2.44 16.91
N LYS A 126 -9.57 -1.91 18.14
CA LYS A 126 -8.48 -2.22 19.09
C LYS A 126 -8.40 -3.72 19.38
N LEU A 127 -9.53 -4.38 19.59
CA LEU A 127 -9.58 -5.82 19.83
C LEU A 127 -9.02 -6.61 18.64
N VAL A 128 -9.39 -6.24 17.40
CA VAL A 128 -8.85 -6.88 16.19
C VAL A 128 -7.34 -6.65 16.08
N CYS A 129 -6.88 -5.42 16.30
CA CYS A 129 -5.45 -5.08 16.28
C CYS A 129 -4.65 -5.85 17.34
N ASP A 130 -5.19 -6.02 18.54
CA ASP A 130 -4.55 -6.80 19.61
C ASP A 130 -4.49 -8.28 19.26
N GLN A 131 -5.57 -8.83 18.67
CA GLN A 131 -5.60 -10.21 18.23
C GLN A 131 -4.55 -10.48 17.13
N ILE A 132 -4.38 -9.56 16.19
CA ILE A 132 -3.33 -9.65 15.15
C ILE A 132 -1.95 -9.79 15.78
N ARG A 133 -1.63 -8.92 16.76
CA ARG A 133 -0.34 -8.94 17.46
C ARG A 133 -0.16 -10.16 18.34
N GLN A 134 -1.22 -10.59 19.04
CA GLN A 134 -1.20 -11.81 19.87
C GLN A 134 -0.91 -13.05 19.01
N ASN A 135 -1.34 -13.05 17.75
CA ASN A 135 -1.02 -14.09 16.78
C ASN A 135 0.39 -13.96 16.16
N GLY A 136 1.19 -12.98 16.58
CA GLY A 136 2.57 -12.78 16.13
C GLY A 136 2.74 -12.01 14.81
N ALA A 137 1.65 -11.55 14.20
CA ALA A 137 1.73 -10.76 12.97
C ALA A 137 1.89 -9.27 13.26
N LYS A 138 2.60 -8.57 12.36
CA LYS A 138 2.72 -7.11 12.35
C LYS A 138 1.47 -6.46 11.76
N LEU A 139 1.11 -5.28 12.26
CA LEU A 139 -0.09 -4.57 11.87
C LEU A 139 0.23 -3.50 10.82
N ILE A 140 -0.51 -3.53 9.71
CA ILE A 140 -0.58 -2.43 8.74
C ILE A 140 -1.96 -1.79 8.86
N LEU A 141 -2.01 -0.48 9.01
CA LEU A 141 -3.27 0.27 9.03
C LEU A 141 -3.29 1.23 7.85
N GLU A 142 -4.23 1.01 6.92
CA GLU A 142 -4.47 1.89 5.78
C GLU A 142 -5.63 2.83 6.09
N LEU A 143 -5.36 4.13 6.05
CA LEU A 143 -6.36 5.16 6.26
C LEU A 143 -6.98 5.57 4.92
N VAL A 144 -8.26 5.23 4.74
CA VAL A 144 -9.07 5.63 3.60
C VAL A 144 -9.90 6.84 4.00
N ILE A 145 -9.45 8.02 3.59
CA ILE A 145 -10.14 9.29 3.84
C ILE A 145 -10.98 9.62 2.61
N LYS A 146 -12.31 9.62 2.80
CA LYS A 146 -13.30 9.96 1.79
C LYS A 146 -14.37 10.79 2.48
N PRO A 147 -14.25 12.13 2.47
CA PRO A 147 -15.26 13.01 3.05
C PRO A 147 -16.63 12.74 2.43
N SER A 148 -17.67 12.65 3.26
CA SER A 148 -19.04 12.66 2.78
C SER A 148 -19.49 14.08 2.41
N GLU A 149 -20.57 14.23 1.64
CA GLU A 149 -21.14 15.54 1.34
C GLU A 149 -21.48 16.33 2.62
N LYS A 150 -21.88 15.63 3.69
CA LYS A 150 -22.13 16.22 5.00
C LYS A 150 -20.84 16.77 5.63
N ASP A 151 -19.73 16.08 5.47
CA ASP A 151 -18.44 16.51 6.01
C ASP A 151 -17.95 17.78 5.28
N LEU A 152 -18.12 17.82 3.95
CA LEU A 152 -17.83 19.00 3.14
C LEU A 152 -18.70 20.20 3.53
N GLY A 153 -19.99 19.96 3.78
CA GLY A 153 -20.90 21.01 4.26
C GLY A 153 -20.54 21.57 5.64
N ASN A 154 -19.88 20.79 6.50
CA ASN A 154 -19.51 21.19 7.86
C ASN A 154 -18.11 21.81 7.97
N PHE A 155 -17.16 21.33 7.16
CA PHE A 155 -15.73 21.63 7.32
C PHE A 155 -15.11 22.40 6.15
N GLY A 156 -15.83 22.60 5.04
CA GLY A 156 -15.39 23.44 3.92
C GLY A 156 -14.84 22.65 2.73
N GLU A 157 -13.74 23.13 2.15
CA GLU A 157 -13.16 22.54 0.93
C GLU A 157 -12.53 21.16 1.19
N ASN A 158 -12.54 20.28 0.17
CA ASN A 158 -12.10 18.88 0.28
C ASN A 158 -10.75 18.69 1.01
N ASN A 159 -9.73 19.49 0.69
CA ASN A 159 -8.39 19.30 1.27
C ASN A 159 -8.33 19.65 2.77
N ASP A 160 -9.10 20.65 3.21
CA ASP A 160 -9.17 21.02 4.63
C ASP A 160 -9.93 19.96 5.41
N VAL A 161 -11.01 19.43 4.83
CA VAL A 161 -11.77 18.33 5.43
C VAL A 161 -10.92 17.07 5.55
N ASP A 162 -10.16 16.71 4.52
CA ASP A 162 -9.23 15.57 4.55
C ASP A 162 -8.22 15.69 5.71
N LYS A 163 -7.60 16.87 5.88
CA LYS A 163 -6.64 17.15 6.95
C LYS A 163 -7.31 17.05 8.33
N ILE A 164 -8.49 17.63 8.51
CA ILE A 164 -9.24 17.56 9.78
C ILE A 164 -9.59 16.11 10.12
N MET A 165 -10.09 15.34 9.13
CA MET A 165 -10.43 13.92 9.32
C MET A 165 -9.19 13.10 9.70
N LEU A 166 -8.06 13.34 9.04
CA LEU A 166 -6.77 12.70 9.33
C LEU A 166 -6.28 12.99 10.76
N VAL A 167 -6.25 14.26 11.17
CA VAL A 167 -5.82 14.66 12.52
C VAL A 167 -6.70 13.97 13.56
N ASN A 168 -8.02 14.09 13.42
CA ASN A 168 -8.97 13.52 14.37
C ASN A 168 -8.84 11.99 14.47
N ILE A 169 -8.70 11.28 13.35
CA ILE A 169 -8.60 9.82 13.39
C ILE A 169 -7.28 9.36 13.99
N VAL A 170 -6.15 9.99 13.65
CA VAL A 170 -4.84 9.61 14.20
C VAL A 170 -4.80 9.87 15.71
N GLU A 171 -5.32 11.01 16.19
CA GLU A 171 -5.45 11.27 17.63
C GLU A 171 -6.29 10.22 18.34
N ASN A 172 -7.46 9.88 17.77
CA ASN A 172 -8.32 8.84 18.34
C ASN A 172 -7.63 7.48 18.37
N LEU A 173 -6.90 7.09 17.32
CA LEU A 173 -6.17 5.83 17.29
C LEU A 173 -5.07 5.79 18.36
N HIS A 174 -4.32 6.88 18.55
CA HIS A 174 -3.33 7.00 19.63
C HIS A 174 -3.98 6.92 21.02
N ASN A 175 -5.09 7.62 21.24
CA ASN A 175 -5.85 7.58 22.49
C ASN A 175 -6.33 6.17 22.85
N PHE A 176 -6.64 5.35 21.84
CA PHE A 176 -7.03 3.94 22.00
C PHE A 176 -5.84 2.97 21.96
N SER A 177 -4.60 3.47 21.91
CA SER A 177 -3.37 2.65 21.84
C SER A 177 -3.34 1.70 20.64
N ILE A 178 -3.91 2.12 19.51
CA ILE A 178 -3.80 1.43 18.22
C ILE A 178 -2.55 1.97 17.52
N ASN A 179 -1.54 1.11 17.36
CA ASN A 179 -0.18 1.50 16.97
C ASN A 179 0.34 0.57 15.87
N PRO A 180 0.02 0.81 14.61
CA PRO A 180 0.47 -0.05 13.52
C PRO A 180 1.99 0.04 13.33
N ASP A 181 2.57 -1.05 12.85
CA ASP A 181 3.98 -1.09 12.42
C ASP A 181 4.17 -0.26 11.14
N ILE A 182 3.13 -0.25 10.28
CA ILE A 182 3.10 0.48 9.02
C ILE A 182 1.77 1.24 8.90
N TRP A 183 1.85 2.54 8.72
CA TRP A 183 0.76 3.38 8.29
C TRP A 183 0.76 3.49 6.77
N ILE A 184 -0.39 3.29 6.14
CA ILE A 184 -0.61 3.66 4.74
C ILE A 184 -1.56 4.86 4.73
N ILE A 185 -1.08 6.00 4.25
CA ILE A 185 -1.90 7.17 4.00
C ILE A 185 -2.31 7.19 2.53
N GLY A 186 -3.60 7.48 2.31
CA GLY A 186 -4.27 7.31 1.03
C GLY A 186 -3.75 8.18 -0.12
N ASP A 187 -4.56 8.29 -1.17
CA ASP A 187 -4.15 8.83 -2.48
C ASP A 187 -3.98 10.35 -2.54
N ASN A 188 -4.13 11.08 -1.42
CA ASN A 188 -3.96 12.53 -1.40
C ASN A 188 -2.46 12.87 -1.46
N THR A 189 -2.06 13.48 -2.59
CA THR A 189 -0.66 13.85 -2.87
C THR A 189 -0.31 15.29 -2.47
N ASP A 190 -1.21 16.01 -1.81
CA ASP A 190 -0.96 17.37 -1.31
C ASP A 190 0.17 17.36 -0.27
N SER A 191 1.16 18.24 -0.45
CA SER A 191 2.36 18.28 0.41
C SER A 191 2.02 18.61 1.85
N ASP A 192 1.04 19.49 2.07
CA ASP A 192 0.63 19.92 3.39
C ASP A 192 -0.17 18.81 4.10
N PHE A 193 -1.01 18.07 3.36
CA PHE A 193 -1.67 16.88 3.87
C PHE A 193 -0.66 15.82 4.32
N ILE A 194 0.34 15.50 3.48
CA ILE A 194 1.39 14.53 3.78
C ILE A 194 2.21 14.97 5.01
N SER A 195 2.58 16.25 5.07
CA SER A 195 3.34 16.81 6.20
C SER A 195 2.54 16.74 7.50
N THR A 196 1.24 17.04 7.44
CA THR A 196 0.32 16.92 8.59
C THR A 196 0.22 15.47 9.05
N ALA A 197 0.05 14.52 8.12
CA ALA A 197 -0.05 13.10 8.44
C ALA A 197 1.19 12.61 9.17
N SER A 198 2.36 12.93 8.62
CA SER A 198 3.63 12.57 9.21
C SER A 198 3.82 13.16 10.60
N ALA A 199 3.53 14.47 10.77
CA ALA A 199 3.64 15.12 12.08
C ALA A 199 2.73 14.44 13.11
N MET A 200 1.46 14.19 12.77
CA MET A 200 0.50 13.58 13.68
C MET A 200 0.86 12.15 14.06
N ILE A 201 1.30 11.33 13.09
CA ILE A 201 1.68 9.94 13.33
C ILE A 201 2.96 9.85 14.17
N HIS A 202 3.89 10.79 14.03
CA HIS A 202 5.13 10.83 14.81
C HIS A 202 5.00 11.44 16.21
N LEU A 203 3.85 12.02 16.58
CA LEU A 203 3.61 12.54 17.94
C LEU A 203 3.82 11.50 19.05
N ASP A 204 3.79 10.21 18.70
CA ASP A 204 3.84 9.10 19.64
C ASP A 204 5.26 8.55 19.89
N ASP A 205 6.33 9.20 19.37
CA ASP A 205 7.77 8.84 19.49
C ASP A 205 8.14 7.38 19.15
N ARG A 206 7.18 6.59 18.67
CA ARG A 206 7.30 5.17 18.38
C ARG A 206 7.75 4.95 16.94
N LYS A 207 8.60 3.94 16.75
CA LYS A 207 9.15 3.58 15.44
C LYS A 207 8.08 2.92 14.58
N ASN A 208 7.49 3.68 13.68
CA ASN A 208 6.57 3.21 12.66
C ASN A 208 7.09 3.61 11.27
N SER A 209 6.56 2.98 10.23
CA SER A 209 6.78 3.40 8.85
C SER A 209 5.53 4.09 8.32
N ILE A 210 5.70 5.19 7.60
CA ILE A 210 4.60 5.84 6.89
C ILE A 210 4.81 5.66 5.40
N LEU A 211 3.82 5.05 4.74
CA LEU A 211 3.81 4.76 3.32
C LEU A 211 2.70 5.58 2.64
N ILE A 212 2.99 6.16 1.48
CA ILE A 212 1.98 6.81 0.65
C ILE A 212 1.50 5.85 -0.41
N ARG A 213 0.18 5.75 -0.61
CA ARG A 213 -0.35 5.00 -1.74
C ARG A 213 -0.12 5.74 -3.06
N ASN A 214 0.63 5.10 -3.94
CA ASN A 214 0.82 5.57 -5.31
C ASN A 214 -0.38 5.14 -6.15
N SER A 215 -1.49 5.90 -6.10
CA SER A 215 -2.58 5.66 -7.04
C SER A 215 -2.29 6.28 -8.41
N SER A 216 -2.39 5.44 -9.43
CA SER A 216 -2.22 5.79 -10.84
C SER A 216 -3.46 6.43 -11.48
N ALA A 217 -4.50 6.79 -10.71
CA ALA A 217 -5.74 7.36 -11.25
C ALA A 217 -5.50 8.56 -12.19
N TYR A 218 -4.30 9.15 -12.19
CA TYR A 218 -3.90 10.28 -13.01
C TYR A 218 -2.70 10.07 -13.97
N ASN A 219 -2.06 8.90 -14.06
CA ASN A 219 -0.84 8.75 -14.87
C ASN A 219 -1.00 7.88 -16.13
N LYS A 220 -1.11 8.54 -17.30
CA LYS A 220 -0.98 7.91 -18.62
C LYS A 220 0.45 7.42 -18.94
N ASN A 221 1.46 7.77 -18.12
CA ASN A 221 2.87 7.47 -18.36
C ASN A 221 3.54 6.90 -17.10
N LEU A 222 3.79 5.58 -17.08
CA LEU A 222 4.55 4.89 -16.02
C LEU A 222 5.99 5.40 -15.87
N ASN A 223 6.54 6.00 -16.93
CA ASN A 223 7.94 6.43 -16.97
C ASN A 223 8.19 7.87 -16.47
N LYS A 224 7.17 8.59 -16.00
CA LYS A 224 7.38 9.92 -15.41
C LYS A 224 7.64 9.78 -13.91
N PRO A 225 8.82 10.18 -13.40
CA PRO A 225 9.11 10.12 -11.98
C PRO A 225 8.11 10.99 -11.21
N LYS A 226 7.37 10.40 -10.27
CA LYS A 226 6.59 11.15 -9.29
C LYS A 226 7.57 11.80 -8.33
N ILE A 227 7.47 13.12 -8.19
CA ILE A 227 8.18 13.85 -7.15
C ILE A 227 7.35 13.65 -5.88
N TYR A 228 7.83 12.82 -4.97
CA TYR A 228 7.39 12.89 -3.58
C TYR A 228 7.98 14.21 -3.07
N GLY A 229 7.23 15.31 -3.23
CA GLY A 229 7.64 16.63 -2.72
C GLY A 229 8.02 16.51 -1.26
N ASN A 230 8.91 17.39 -0.75
CA ASN A 230 9.47 17.40 0.61
C ASN A 230 8.56 16.73 1.66
N SER A 231 8.66 15.41 1.78
CA SER A 231 7.68 14.58 2.48
C SER A 231 8.34 14.15 3.78
N TYR A 232 8.44 15.11 4.70
CA TYR A 232 9.01 14.90 6.02
C TYR A 232 8.41 13.64 6.63
N GLY A 233 9.25 12.68 7.04
CA GLY A 233 8.85 11.46 7.75
C GLY A 233 8.06 10.42 6.94
N ILE A 234 8.04 10.48 5.61
CA ILE A 234 7.56 9.36 4.79
C ILE A 234 8.72 8.42 4.48
N ASN A 235 8.53 7.12 4.73
CA ASN A 235 9.59 6.13 4.62
C ASN A 235 9.32 5.09 3.53
N GLY A 236 8.16 5.15 2.87
CA GLY A 236 7.86 4.19 1.82
C GLY A 236 6.69 4.55 0.92
N VAL A 237 6.39 3.64 0.01
CA VAL A 237 5.35 3.79 -1.00
C VAL A 237 4.60 2.46 -1.20
N VAL A 238 3.29 2.56 -1.42
CA VAL A 238 2.47 1.45 -1.90
C VAL A 238 2.30 1.53 -3.41
N ILE A 239 2.75 0.51 -4.15
CA ILE A 239 2.55 0.34 -5.58
C ILE A 239 1.45 -0.68 -5.78
N SER A 240 0.35 -0.29 -6.42
CA SER A 240 -0.82 -1.16 -6.58
C SER A 240 -0.83 -1.81 -7.96
N ASP A 241 -1.41 -3.00 -8.06
CA ASP A 241 -1.59 -3.74 -9.31
C ASP A 241 -2.25 -2.93 -10.44
N TYR A 242 -3.24 -2.10 -10.10
CA TYR A 242 -3.96 -1.24 -11.04
C TYR A 242 -3.08 -0.15 -11.66
N ASN A 243 -1.86 0.09 -11.16
CA ASN A 243 -0.89 0.93 -11.85
C ASN A 243 -0.52 0.37 -13.22
N TYR A 244 -0.62 -0.95 -13.39
CA TYR A 244 -0.25 -1.63 -14.63
C TYR A 244 -1.45 -1.94 -15.54
N GLU A 245 -2.64 -1.40 -15.26
CA GLU A 245 -3.87 -1.70 -16.03
C GLU A 245 -3.70 -1.51 -17.54
N LEU A 246 -3.16 -0.36 -17.97
CA LEU A 246 -3.00 -0.03 -19.40
C LEU A 246 -1.99 -0.95 -20.09
N VAL A 247 -0.85 -1.18 -19.46
CA VAL A 247 0.21 -2.03 -20.05
C VAL A 247 -0.19 -3.50 -20.02
N LEU A 248 -0.96 -3.92 -19.02
CA LEU A 248 -1.57 -5.25 -18.98
C LEU A 248 -2.56 -5.43 -20.14
N LYS A 249 -3.38 -4.42 -20.47
CA LYS A 249 -4.24 -4.45 -21.67
C LYS A 249 -3.43 -4.58 -22.95
N ASP A 250 -2.31 -3.87 -23.07
CA ASP A 250 -1.44 -3.98 -24.25
C ASP A 250 -0.77 -5.36 -24.35
N TYR A 251 -0.38 -5.97 -23.23
CA TYR A 251 0.13 -7.33 -23.18
C TYR A 251 -0.93 -8.37 -23.56
N ILE A 252 -2.14 -8.27 -23.01
CA ILE A 252 -3.26 -9.20 -23.33
C ILE A 252 -3.65 -9.11 -24.80
N ASN A 253 -3.58 -7.92 -25.40
CA ASN A 253 -3.86 -7.70 -26.82
C ASN A 253 -2.63 -7.97 -27.71
N GLU A 254 -1.60 -8.62 -27.18
CA GLU A 254 -0.38 -9.03 -27.88
C GLU A 254 0.38 -7.87 -28.57
N LYS A 255 0.18 -6.63 -28.11
CA LYS A 255 0.90 -5.45 -28.63
C LYS A 255 2.33 -5.37 -28.10
N ILE A 256 2.59 -5.99 -26.95
CA ILE A 256 3.92 -6.06 -26.32
C ILE A 256 4.19 -7.49 -25.86
N SER A 257 5.47 -7.87 -25.80
CA SER A 257 5.87 -9.19 -25.29
C SER A 257 5.78 -9.28 -23.77
N GLU A 258 5.76 -10.51 -23.21
CA GLU A 258 5.86 -10.71 -21.75
C GLU A 258 7.15 -10.08 -21.18
N LYS A 259 8.24 -10.10 -21.95
CA LYS A 259 9.50 -9.48 -21.57
C LYS A 259 9.36 -7.96 -21.44
N ASP A 260 8.73 -7.31 -22.41
CA ASP A 260 8.51 -5.86 -22.38
C ASP A 260 7.56 -5.45 -21.26
N PHE A 261 6.54 -6.28 -21.00
CA PHE A 261 5.62 -6.07 -19.89
C PHE A 261 6.33 -6.17 -18.53
N SER A 262 7.07 -7.26 -18.31
CA SER A 262 7.85 -7.46 -17.08
C SER A 262 8.91 -6.36 -16.87
N ASN A 263 9.55 -5.91 -17.95
CA ASN A 263 10.48 -4.77 -17.91
C ASN A 263 9.78 -3.47 -17.51
N SER A 264 8.56 -3.23 -18.00
CA SER A 264 7.78 -2.03 -17.65
C SER A 264 7.46 -1.99 -16.15
N ILE A 265 7.05 -3.12 -15.57
CA ILE A 265 6.81 -3.26 -14.13
C ILE A 265 8.11 -3.05 -13.35
N SER A 266 9.19 -3.72 -13.75
CA SER A 266 10.49 -3.62 -13.06
C SER A 266 11.04 -2.20 -13.07
N MET A 267 10.93 -1.50 -14.20
CA MET A 267 11.38 -0.12 -14.33
C MET A 267 10.54 0.85 -13.52
N ASP A 268 9.21 0.69 -13.48
CA ASP A 268 8.33 1.49 -12.64
C ASP A 268 8.72 1.38 -11.16
N ILE A 269 8.84 0.15 -10.65
CA ILE A 269 9.26 -0.12 -9.25
C ILE A 269 10.65 0.48 -8.97
N LEU A 270 11.62 0.28 -9.87
CA LEU A 270 12.98 0.79 -9.69
C LEU A 270 13.02 2.32 -9.69
N ASN A 271 12.29 2.96 -10.60
CA ASN A 271 12.20 4.41 -10.66
C ASN A 271 11.53 4.97 -9.40
N THR A 272 10.44 4.34 -8.94
CA THR A 272 9.77 4.71 -7.70
C THR A 272 10.71 4.60 -6.49
N TYR A 273 11.46 3.49 -6.38
CA TYR A 273 12.47 3.31 -5.33
C TYR A 273 13.55 4.39 -5.37
N ASN A 274 14.15 4.63 -6.54
CA ASN A 274 15.21 5.62 -6.69
C ASN A 274 14.72 7.04 -6.38
N ASN A 275 13.48 7.37 -6.74
CA ASN A 275 12.90 8.67 -6.40
C ASN A 275 12.73 8.83 -4.88
N LEU A 276 12.25 7.79 -4.19
CA LEU A 276 12.10 7.80 -2.74
C LEU A 276 13.46 7.95 -2.04
N GLU A 277 14.46 7.17 -2.45
CA GLU A 277 15.84 7.25 -1.93
C GLU A 277 16.45 8.65 -2.12
N ASN A 278 16.24 9.26 -3.30
CA ASN A 278 16.75 10.60 -3.57
C ASN A 278 16.03 11.67 -2.74
N SER A 279 14.72 11.58 -2.55
CA SER A 279 13.97 12.48 -1.66
C SER A 279 14.49 12.40 -0.22
N ASN A 280 14.82 11.20 0.26
CA ASN A 280 15.37 11.01 1.60
C ASN A 280 16.81 11.52 1.76
N LYS A 281 17.65 11.43 0.72
CA LYS A 281 19.04 11.93 0.76
C LYS A 281 19.16 13.45 0.82
N ILE A 282 18.25 14.17 0.17
CA ILE A 282 18.22 15.65 0.24
C ILE A 282 17.99 16.10 1.69
N TYR A 283 17.30 15.30 2.49
CA TYR A 283 17.00 15.59 3.88
C TYR A 283 18.20 15.42 4.83
N GLU A 284 19.07 14.43 4.63
CA GLU A 284 20.26 14.24 5.49
C GLU A 284 21.30 15.39 5.37
N LEU A 285 21.15 16.26 4.36
CA LEU A 285 22.05 17.37 4.07
C LEU A 285 21.52 18.75 4.56
N LEU A 286 20.31 18.80 5.12
CA LEU A 286 19.66 20.00 5.67
C LEU A 286 19.60 19.93 7.20
#